data_AF-A0A941EAN6-F1
#
_entry.id   AF-A0A941EAN6-F1
#
_cell.length_a   1.000
_cell.length_b   1.000
_cell.length_c   1.000
_cell.angle_alpha   90.00
_cell.angle_beta   90.00
_cell.angle_gamma   90.00
#
_symmetry.space_group_name_H-M   'P 1'
#
loop_
_entity.id
_entity.type
_entity.pdbx_description
1 polymer ?
#
loop_
_entity_poly.entity_id
_entity_poly.type
_entity_poly.pdbx_seq_one_letter_code
_entity_poly.pdbx_strand_id
1 'polypeptide(L)' 'MKLKTIKVLSLAAICVAAVSAMSLNALARPAYGYTTFYFSDASKTEAVGELEFMCSGRSVMDGVVTPYTTTYTYRCN' A
#
# COMPACT_ATOMS: atom_id res chain seq x y z
N MET A 1 -22.74 -27.33 -35.76
CA MET A 1 -21.83 -27.50 -34.60
C MET A 1 -20.84 -26.32 -34.46
N LYS A 2 -21.29 -25.04 -34.59
CA LYS A 2 -20.40 -23.86 -34.63
C LYS A 2 -20.60 -22.85 -33.48
N LEU A 3 -21.66 -23.00 -32.67
CA LEU A 3 -22.02 -22.00 -31.64
C LEU A 3 -21.18 -22.12 -30.35
N LYS A 4 -20.72 -23.33 -30.00
CA LYS A 4 -19.98 -23.58 -28.76
C LYS A 4 -18.56 -22.99 -28.78
N THR A 5 -17.89 -23.00 -29.93
CA THR A 5 -16.50 -22.55 -30.08
C THR A 5 -16.35 -21.04 -29.94
N ILE A 6 -17.35 -20.26 -30.35
CA ILE A 6 -17.33 -18.79 -30.28
C ILE A 6 -17.41 -18.31 -28.81
N LYS A 7 -18.22 -18.98 -27.98
CA LYS A 7 -18.35 -18.66 -26.55
C LYS A 7 -17.08 -18.90 -25.73
N VAL A 8 -16.28 -19.90 -26.11
CA VAL A 8 -15.03 -20.22 -25.41
C VAL A 8 -13.93 -19.22 -25.77
N LEU A 9 -13.91 -18.76 -27.04
CA LEU A 9 -12.93 -17.78 -27.51
C LEU A 9 -13.14 -16.40 -26.86
N SER A 10 -14.39 -15.98 -26.67
CA SER A 10 -14.71 -14.71 -26.01
C SER A 10 -14.36 -14.72 -24.51
N LEU A 11 -14.49 -15.87 -23.84
CA LEU A 11 -14.17 -15.99 -22.41
C LEU A 11 -12.65 -15.94 -22.17
N ALA A 12 -11.86 -16.56 -23.04
CA ALA A 12 -10.40 -16.53 -22.97
C ALA A 12 -9.84 -15.11 -23.18
N ALA A 13 -10.42 -14.32 -24.09
CA ALA A 13 -10.02 -12.93 -24.33
C ALA A 13 -10.27 -12.03 -23.11
N ILE A 14 -11.37 -12.24 -22.39
CA ILE A 14 -11.72 -11.49 -21.17
C ILE A 14 -10.73 -11.82 -20.04
N CYS A 15 -10.33 -13.09 -19.90
CA CYS A 15 -9.35 -13.49 -18.89
C CYS A 15 -7.97 -12.86 -19.14
N VAL A 16 -7.51 -12.76 -20.38
CA VAL A 16 -6.20 -12.14 -20.70
C VAL A 16 -6.22 -10.64 -20.43
N ALA A 17 -7.33 -9.94 -20.71
CA ALA A 17 -7.48 -8.51 -20.43
C ALA A 17 -7.56 -8.20 -18.92
N ALA A 18 -8.16 -9.10 -18.12
CA ALA A 18 -8.20 -8.94 -16.68
C ALA A 18 -6.81 -9.10 -16.04
N VAL A 19 -5.98 -10.03 -16.55
CA VAL A 19 -4.63 -10.27 -16.01
C VAL A 19 -3.67 -9.13 -16.34
N SER A 20 -3.78 -8.48 -17.50
CA SER A 20 -2.95 -7.32 -17.86
C SER A 20 -3.30 -6.03 -17.11
N ALA A 21 -4.56 -5.88 -16.67
CA ALA A 21 -4.96 -4.74 -15.84
C ALA A 21 -4.45 -4.85 -14.38
N MET A 22 -4.23 -6.08 -13.88
CA MET A 22 -3.74 -6.31 -12.52
C MET A 22 -2.22 -6.13 -12.38
N SER A 23 -1.44 -6.37 -13.44
CA SER A 23 0.03 -6.24 -13.40
C SER A 23 0.53 -4.79 -13.38
N LEU A 24 -0.27 -3.82 -13.82
CA LEU A 24 0.09 -2.39 -13.77
C LEU A 24 0.07 -1.82 -12.35
N ASN A 25 -0.77 -2.36 -11.46
CA ASN A 25 -0.85 -1.92 -10.06
C ASN A 25 0.26 -2.51 -9.17
N ALA A 26 0.92 -3.59 -9.61
CA ALA A 26 2.00 -4.22 -8.84
C ALA A 26 3.32 -3.41 -8.87
N LEU A 27 3.45 -2.44 -9.78
CA LEU A 27 4.63 -1.57 -9.92
C LEU A 27 4.39 -0.11 -9.48
N ALA A 28 3.17 0.21 -9.04
CA ALA A 28 2.86 1.56 -8.58
C ALA A 28 3.47 1.79 -7.19
N ARG A 29 4.63 2.47 -7.15
CA ARG A 29 5.21 2.97 -5.89
C ARG A 29 4.19 3.90 -5.22
N PRO A 30 4.11 3.93 -3.88
CA PRO A 30 3.25 4.87 -3.16
C PRO A 30 3.49 6.30 -3.63
N ALA A 31 2.42 7.09 -3.74
CA ALA A 31 2.52 8.52 -4.02
C ALA A 31 3.00 9.34 -2.81
N TYR A 32 2.86 8.78 -1.61
CA TYR A 32 3.24 9.41 -0.34
C TYR A 32 3.87 8.38 0.60
N GLY A 33 4.85 8.84 1.37
CA GLY A 33 5.34 8.16 2.57
C GLY A 33 4.80 8.87 3.81
N TYR A 34 4.90 8.22 4.96
CA TYR A 34 4.57 8.84 6.23
C TYR A 34 5.43 8.30 7.37
N THR A 35 5.66 9.13 8.37
CA THR A 35 6.31 8.75 9.63
C THR A 35 5.36 9.06 10.77
N THR A 36 5.09 8.06 11.61
CA THR A 36 4.27 8.21 12.82
C THR A 36 5.15 8.02 14.04
N PHE A 37 5.24 9.05 14.88
CA PHE A 37 5.89 8.96 16.18
C PHE A 37 4.85 8.62 17.26
N TYR A 38 5.23 7.72 18.15
CA TYR A 38 4.46 7.30 19.32
C TYR A 38 5.10 7.87 20.58
N PHE A 39 4.28 8.42 21.48
CA PHE A 39 4.75 9.10 22.68
C PHE A 39 4.30 8.38 23.96
N SER A 40 5.04 8.58 25.05
CA SER A 40 4.76 7.99 26.36
C SER A 40 3.41 8.43 26.96
N ASP A 41 2.98 9.66 26.66
CA ASP A 41 1.78 10.28 27.22
C ASP A 41 1.07 11.24 26.24
N ALA A 42 -0.13 11.70 26.63
CA ALA A 42 -0.95 12.62 25.83
C ALA A 42 -0.33 14.00 25.62
N SER A 43 0.58 14.42 26.50
CA SER A 43 1.34 15.67 26.39
C SER A 43 2.54 15.53 25.45
N LYS A 44 2.79 14.33 24.89
CA LYS A 44 3.83 14.04 23.91
C LYS A 44 5.24 14.39 24.41
N THR A 45 5.52 14.07 25.68
CA THR A 45 6.78 14.45 26.35
C THR A 45 8.01 13.71 25.80
N GLU A 46 7.89 12.41 25.54
CA GLU A 46 8.98 11.54 25.09
C GLU A 46 8.49 10.62 23.98
N ALA A 47 9.28 10.51 22.90
CA ALA A 47 9.02 9.55 21.84
C ALA A 47 9.51 8.16 22.26
N VAL A 48 8.61 7.18 22.22
CA VAL A 48 8.85 5.79 22.65
C VAL A 48 8.75 4.80 21.50
N GLY A 49 8.36 5.25 20.31
CA GLY A 49 8.32 4.42 19.11
C GLY A 49 8.12 5.24 17.84
N GLU A 50 8.35 4.58 16.70
CA GLU A 50 8.24 5.17 15.37
C GLU A 50 7.74 4.12 14.37
N LEU A 51 6.88 4.54 13.44
CA LEU A 51 6.47 3.77 12.27
C LEU A 51 6.73 4.60 11.02
N GLU A 52 7.63 4.14 10.17
CA GLU A 52 7.91 4.76 8.87
C GLU A 52 7.36 3.90 7.74
N PHE A 53 6.51 4.49 6.89
CA PHE A 53 6.09 3.95 5.61
C PHE A 53 6.79 4.71 4.49
N MET A 54 7.69 4.01 3.79
CA MET A 54 8.57 4.59 2.79
C MET A 54 7.93 4.58 1.40
N CYS A 55 8.41 5.47 0.53
CA CYS A 55 8.06 5.51 -0.90
C CYS A 55 8.48 4.27 -1.71
N SER A 56 9.22 3.35 -1.09
CA SER A 56 9.47 2.01 -1.64
C SER A 56 8.29 1.05 -1.42
N GLY A 57 7.29 1.44 -0.62
CA GLY A 57 6.21 0.56 -0.14
C GLY A 57 6.61 -0.26 1.09
N ARG A 58 7.82 -0.05 1.63
CA ARG A 58 8.29 -0.74 2.83
C ARG A 58 7.82 0.01 4.09
N SER A 59 7.43 -0.75 5.10
CA SER A 59 7.21 -0.24 6.45
C SER A 59 8.33 -0.69 7.39
N VAL A 60 8.72 0.17 8.32
CA VAL A 60 9.62 -0.14 9.44
C VAL A 60 8.98 0.38 10.72
N MET A 61 8.95 -0.44 11.76
CA MET A 61 8.50 -0.05 13.11
C MET A 61 9.67 -0.23 14.07
N ASP A 62 9.84 0.75 14.96
CA ASP A 62 10.74 0.66 16.11
C ASP A 62 10.02 1.12 17.39
N GLY A 63 10.42 0.56 18.53
CA GLY A 63 9.87 0.91 19.84
C GLY A 63 8.43 0.44 20.11
N VAL A 64 7.68 1.26 20.86
CA VAL A 64 6.37 0.92 21.44
C VAL A 64 5.24 1.72 20.78
N VAL A 65 4.17 1.04 20.41
CA VAL A 65 2.94 1.66 19.91
C VAL A 65 2.07 2.13 21.06
N THR A 66 1.72 3.42 21.05
CA THR A 66 0.83 4.06 22.04
C THR A 66 -0.32 4.79 21.33
N PRO A 67 -1.40 5.17 22.02
CA PRO A 67 -2.46 5.98 21.41
C PRO A 67 -2.07 7.45 21.20
N TYR A 68 -0.93 7.90 21.74
CA TYR A 68 -0.47 9.28 21.67
C TYR A 68 0.50 9.42 20.52
N THR A 69 0.03 9.96 19.39
CA THR A 69 0.80 9.94 18.14
C THR A 69 0.85 11.26 17.40
N THR A 70 1.86 11.39 16.55
CA THR A 70 1.94 12.45 15.52
C THR A 70 2.38 11.81 14.21
N THR A 71 1.62 12.05 13.14
CA THR A 71 1.94 11.53 11.80
C THR A 71 2.31 12.67 10.86
N TYR A 72 3.44 12.50 10.17
CA TYR A 72 3.95 13.40 9.14
C TYR A 72 3.90 12.69 7.80
N THR A 73 3.23 13.30 6.83
CA THR A 73 3.12 12.76 5.46
C THR A 73 4.01 13.56 4.52
N TYR A 74 4.71 12.88 3.63
CA TYR A 74 5.56 13.50 2.60
C TYR A 74 5.31 12.87 1.23
N ARG A 75 5.49 13.66 0.17
CA ARG A 75 5.28 13.20 -1.21
C ARG A 75 6.46 12.35 -1.67
N CYS A 76 6.16 11.26 -2.36
CA CYS A 76 7.16 10.46 -3.04
C CYS A 76 7.53 11.12 -4.38
N ASN A 77 8.83 11.28 -4.60
CA ASN A 77 9.40 11.81 -5.84
C ASN A 77 9.65 10.68 -6.85
#